data_AF-A0A7D8YNF7-F1
#
_entry.id   AF-A0A7D8YNF7-F1
#
_cell.length_a   1.000
_cell.length_b   1.000
_cell.length_c   1.000
_cell.angle_alpha   90.00
_cell.angle_beta   90.00
_cell.angle_gamma   90.00
#
_symmetry.space_group_name_H-M   'P 1'
#
loop_
_entity.id
_entity.type
_entity.pdbx_description
1 polymer ?
#
loop_
_entity_poly.entity_id
_entity_poly.type
_entity_poly.pdbx_seq_one_letter_code
_entity_poly.pdbx_strand_id
1 'polypeptide(L)'
;MSQPKVNPAPETLSYASLKHQLLSKPGPVLPPPPSSPSQIVSHAISSLLLHPSLEAALHILNDDLPSAHFLVRKMQAPPRYESMMLHGILHRIEGDYENTRAWYRNVKESEVFGLAWGQHGLDRAMGFVRRVEILRKETKTKDSQEVKELQDESRREIGVVIEYCEKEFGTEKVEDASGIWVQDEKSAAQGSDMVIGGEGWRQF
;
A
#
# COMPACT_ATOMS: atom_id res chain seq x y z
N MET A 1 19.44 -12.55 47.56
CA MET A 1 18.25 -12.77 46.70
C MET A 1 18.28 -11.71 45.61
N SER A 2 18.75 -12.06 44.42
CA SER A 2 18.83 -11.13 43.29
C SER A 2 17.46 -11.06 42.62
N GLN A 3 16.87 -9.86 42.57
CA GLN A 3 15.64 -9.65 41.81
C GLN A 3 15.88 -9.93 40.31
N PRO A 4 14.95 -10.58 39.61
CA PRO A 4 15.07 -10.76 38.17
C PRO A 4 14.97 -9.39 37.49
N LYS A 5 15.96 -9.07 36.65
CA LYS A 5 15.88 -7.95 35.71
C LYS A 5 14.74 -8.23 34.75
N VAL A 6 13.61 -7.53 34.92
CA VAL A 6 12.58 -7.44 33.91
C VAL A 6 13.17 -6.60 32.77
N ASN A 7 13.52 -7.24 31.66
CA ASN A 7 13.83 -6.51 30.44
C ASN A 7 12.55 -5.77 30.03
N PRO A 8 12.61 -4.46 29.75
CA PRO A 8 11.44 -3.75 29.23
C PRO A 8 11.00 -4.43 27.93
N ALA A 9 9.69 -4.61 27.77
CA ALA A 9 9.13 -5.05 26.49
C ALA A 9 9.62 -4.08 25.40
N PRO A 10 9.98 -4.57 24.20
CA PRO A 10 10.33 -3.69 23.10
C PRO A 10 9.18 -2.71 22.88
N GLU A 11 9.48 -1.41 22.84
CA GLU A 11 8.48 -0.36 22.64
C GLU A 11 7.68 -0.67 21.38
N THR A 12 6.40 -1.00 21.55
CA THR A 12 5.49 -1.24 20.43
C THR A 12 5.17 0.11 19.81
N LEU A 13 5.54 0.30 18.54
CA LEU A 13 5.23 1.54 17.82
C LEU A 13 3.72 1.64 17.62
N SER A 14 3.13 2.73 18.10
CA SER A 14 1.70 3.00 17.90
C SER A 14 1.38 3.26 16.42
N TYR A 15 0.13 3.03 16.03
CA TYR A 15 -0.36 3.39 14.69
C TYR A 15 -0.05 4.85 14.34
N ALA A 16 -0.35 5.79 15.23
CA ALA A 16 -0.12 7.22 14.99
C ALA A 16 1.36 7.54 14.77
N SER A 17 2.25 6.93 15.56
CA SER A 17 3.70 7.07 15.42
C SER A 17 4.20 6.52 14.08
N LEU A 18 3.72 5.34 13.68
CA LEU A 18 4.06 4.72 12.39
C LEU A 18 3.56 5.55 11.22
N LYS A 19 2.29 5.97 11.24
CA LYS A 19 1.70 6.84 10.20
C LYS A 19 2.51 8.12 10.03
N HIS A 20 2.83 8.81 11.13
CA HIS A 20 3.62 10.04 11.10
C HIS A 20 5.03 9.80 10.54
N GLN A 21 5.72 8.76 11.02
CA GLN A 21 7.06 8.41 10.53
C GLN A 21 7.05 8.09 9.04
N LEU A 22 6.09 7.28 8.56
CA LEU A 22 6.02 6.83 7.18
C LEU A 22 5.65 7.97 6.22
N LEU A 23 4.70 8.83 6.59
CA LEU A 23 4.32 9.99 5.79
C LEU A 23 5.36 11.13 5.82
N SER A 24 6.34 11.10 6.72
CA SER A 24 7.45 12.07 6.69
C SER A 24 8.45 11.81 5.54
N LYS A 25 8.43 10.61 4.95
CA LYS A 25 9.33 10.20 3.87
C LYS A 25 8.82 10.69 2.50
N PRO A 26 9.67 10.76 1.46
CA PRO A 26 9.21 10.90 0.08
C PRO A 26 8.29 9.73 -0.31
N GLY A 27 7.23 10.00 -1.08
CA GLY A 27 6.33 8.93 -1.52
C GLY A 27 7.01 7.99 -2.53
N PRO A 28 6.72 6.68 -2.47
CA PRO A 28 7.31 5.73 -3.40
C PRO A 28 6.78 5.96 -4.82
N VAL A 29 7.69 6.04 -5.79
CA VAL A 29 7.35 6.28 -7.21
C VAL A 29 8.00 5.27 -8.15
N LEU A 30 9.12 4.68 -7.74
CA LEU A 30 9.89 3.71 -8.50
C LEU A 30 10.14 2.50 -7.61
N PRO A 31 10.50 1.33 -8.20
CA PRO A 31 10.74 0.13 -7.42
C PRO A 31 11.86 0.40 -6.40
N PRO A 32 11.65 0.11 -5.11
CA PRO A 32 12.67 0.27 -4.09
C PRO A 32 13.79 -0.77 -4.29
N PRO A 33 15.05 -0.48 -3.93
CA PRO A 33 16.05 -1.53 -3.82
C PRO A 33 15.64 -2.57 -2.76
N PRO A 34 16.07 -3.84 -2.89
CA PRO A 34 15.63 -4.93 -1.99
C PRO A 34 15.89 -4.70 -0.49
N SER A 35 16.86 -3.84 -0.15
CA SER A 35 17.22 -3.50 1.24
C SER A 35 16.46 -2.30 1.82
N SER A 36 15.54 -1.69 1.07
CA SER A 36 14.79 -0.52 1.51
C SER A 36 13.79 -0.79 2.63
N PRO A 37 13.02 -1.90 2.62
CA PRO A 37 12.01 -2.09 3.65
C PRO A 37 12.64 -2.36 5.01
N SER A 38 12.22 -1.57 6.01
CA SER A 38 12.62 -1.80 7.39
C SER A 38 11.83 -2.96 7.96
N GLN A 39 12.50 -4.08 8.25
CA GLN A 39 11.88 -5.27 8.83
C GLN A 39 11.25 -5.01 10.20
N ILE A 40 11.86 -4.13 11.01
CA ILE A 40 11.33 -3.70 12.31
C ILE A 40 9.99 -2.97 12.11
N VAL A 41 9.92 -2.08 11.12
CA VAL A 41 8.70 -1.35 10.79
C VAL A 41 7.64 -2.28 10.20
N SER A 42 8.02 -3.21 9.31
CA SER A 42 7.09 -4.22 8.77
C SER A 42 6.47 -5.06 9.89
N HIS A 43 7.27 -5.55 10.83
CA HIS A 43 6.77 -6.30 11.98
C HIS A 43 5.84 -5.46 12.86
N ALA A 44 6.19 -4.19 13.10
CA ALA A 44 5.36 -3.28 13.87
C ALA A 44 4.01 -3.01 13.18
N ILE A 45 4.00 -2.81 11.85
CA ILE A 45 2.77 -2.66 11.05
C ILE A 45 1.87 -3.89 11.21
N SER A 46 2.38 -5.09 10.96
CA SER A 46 1.59 -6.32 11.04
C SER A 46 1.09 -6.62 12.46
N SER A 47 1.84 -6.19 13.49
CA SER A 47 1.44 -6.37 14.90
C SER A 47 0.24 -5.51 15.31
N LEU A 48 -0.06 -4.44 14.58
CA LEU A 48 -1.26 -3.61 14.83
C LEU A 48 -2.56 -4.33 14.44
N LEU A 49 -2.48 -5.31 13.52
CA LEU A 49 -3.63 -6.07 13.02
C LEU A 49 -4.77 -5.15 12.55
N LEU A 50 -4.43 -4.15 11.73
CA LEU A 50 -5.39 -3.18 11.20
C LEU A 50 -6.31 -3.82 10.15
N HIS A 51 -7.27 -3.05 9.66
CA HIS A 51 -7.96 -3.38 8.42
C HIS A 51 -6.92 -3.65 7.30
N PRO A 52 -7.02 -4.76 6.54
CA PRO A 52 -6.00 -5.16 5.56
C PRO A 52 -5.61 -4.08 4.55
N SER A 53 -6.55 -3.25 4.09
CA SER A 53 -6.26 -2.13 3.18
C SER A 53 -5.40 -1.05 3.85
N LEU A 54 -5.65 -0.76 5.13
CA LEU A 54 -4.86 0.20 5.89
C LEU A 54 -3.45 -0.34 6.18
N GLU A 55 -3.34 -1.62 6.54
CA GLU A 55 -2.06 -2.32 6.71
C GLU A 55 -1.24 -2.30 5.40
N ALA A 56 -1.88 -2.60 4.26
CA ALA A 56 -1.24 -2.57 2.96
C ALA A 56 -0.69 -1.18 2.59
N ALA A 57 -1.44 -0.11 2.87
CA ALA A 57 -0.99 1.27 2.62
C ALA A 57 0.26 1.61 3.43
N LEU A 58 0.35 1.17 4.69
CA LEU A 58 1.54 1.36 5.53
C LEU A 58 2.74 0.56 5.01
N HIS A 59 2.53 -0.68 4.55
CA HIS A 59 3.60 -1.46 3.93
C HIS A 59 4.11 -0.82 2.63
N ILE A 60 3.23 -0.24 1.80
CA ILE A 60 3.65 0.53 0.61
C ILE A 60 4.56 1.70 1.00
N LEU A 61 4.20 2.48 2.03
CA LEU A 61 5.06 3.58 2.51
C LEU A 61 6.35 3.11 3.18
N ASN A 62 6.42 1.85 3.62
CA ASN A 62 7.63 1.22 4.12
C ASN A 62 8.45 0.54 3.01
N ASP A 63 8.07 0.69 1.72
CA ASP A 63 8.70 0.00 0.60
C ASP A 63 8.60 -1.54 0.66
N ASP A 64 7.70 -2.07 1.50
CA ASP A 64 7.45 -3.50 1.69
C ASP A 64 6.33 -3.98 0.75
N LEU A 65 6.62 -3.91 -0.56
CA LEU A 65 5.67 -4.25 -1.61
C LEU A 65 5.17 -5.71 -1.54
N PRO A 66 5.98 -6.73 -1.19
CA PRO A 66 5.49 -8.10 -1.06
C PRO A 66 4.37 -8.25 -0.03
N SER A 67 4.53 -7.65 1.16
CA SER A 67 3.51 -7.67 2.21
C SER A 67 2.24 -6.95 1.77
N ALA A 68 2.39 -5.77 1.16
CA ALA A 68 1.26 -5.02 0.61
C ALA A 68 0.51 -5.83 -0.48
N HIS A 69 1.24 -6.43 -1.42
CA HIS A 69 0.67 -7.21 -2.52
C HIS A 69 -0.09 -8.42 -2.00
N PHE A 70 0.43 -9.11 -0.97
CA PHE A 70 -0.23 -10.25 -0.32
C PHE A 70 -1.61 -9.88 0.27
N LEU A 71 -1.75 -8.67 0.79
CA LEU A 71 -3.00 -8.18 1.36
C LEU A 71 -3.98 -7.78 0.25
N VAL A 72 -3.58 -6.92 -0.68
CA VAL A 72 -4.50 -6.36 -1.70
C VAL A 72 -4.98 -7.41 -2.70
N ARG A 73 -4.17 -8.44 -3.01
CA ARG A 73 -4.59 -9.55 -3.89
C ARG A 73 -5.78 -10.35 -3.36
N LYS A 74 -6.16 -10.16 -2.09
CA LYS A 74 -7.32 -10.82 -1.51
C LYS A 74 -8.57 -9.92 -1.45
N MET A 75 -8.48 -8.71 -1.97
CA MET A 75 -9.52 -7.67 -1.97
C MET A 75 -9.50 -6.95 -3.33
N GLN A 76 -9.81 -7.70 -4.39
CA GLN A 76 -9.63 -7.31 -5.80
C GLN A 76 -10.94 -6.92 -6.50
N ALA A 77 -12.06 -6.91 -5.77
CA ALA A 77 -13.38 -6.66 -6.34
C ALA A 77 -14.24 -5.74 -5.45
N PRO A 78 -15.28 -5.10 -6.01
CA PRO A 78 -16.26 -4.36 -5.23
C PRO A 78 -16.83 -5.19 -4.07
N PRO A 79 -17.07 -4.57 -2.90
CA PRO A 79 -16.98 -3.14 -2.62
C PRO A 79 -15.58 -2.64 -2.18
N ARG A 80 -14.50 -3.43 -2.34
CA ARG A 80 -13.14 -3.12 -1.86
C ARG A 80 -12.36 -2.15 -2.75
N TYR A 81 -12.98 -1.03 -3.11
CA TYR A 81 -12.39 -0.05 -4.04
C TYR A 81 -11.09 0.57 -3.52
N GLU A 82 -10.94 0.72 -2.21
CA GLU A 82 -9.72 1.21 -1.57
C GLU A 82 -8.55 0.24 -1.75
N SER A 83 -8.79 -1.07 -1.63
CA SER A 83 -7.78 -2.07 -1.90
C SER A 83 -7.45 -2.16 -3.38
N MET A 84 -8.46 -2.11 -4.26
CA MET A 84 -8.26 -2.06 -5.71
C MET A 84 -7.43 -0.83 -6.13
N MET A 85 -7.63 0.31 -5.46
CA MET A 85 -6.82 1.51 -5.68
C MET A 85 -5.37 1.32 -5.21
N LEU A 86 -5.17 0.73 -4.03
CA LEU A 86 -3.83 0.38 -3.53
C LEU A 86 -3.11 -0.62 -4.43
N HIS A 87 -3.83 -1.56 -5.04
CA HIS A 87 -3.27 -2.50 -6.01
C HIS A 87 -2.76 -1.77 -7.26
N GLY A 88 -3.52 -0.80 -7.76
CA GLY A 88 -3.06 0.10 -8.83
C GLY A 88 -1.82 0.90 -8.44
N ILE A 89 -1.79 1.49 -7.24
CA ILE A 89 -0.63 2.22 -6.71
C ILE A 89 0.60 1.31 -6.62
N LEU A 90 0.44 0.10 -6.10
CA LEU A 90 1.50 -0.89 -5.95
C LEU A 90 2.12 -1.24 -7.30
N HIS A 91 1.29 -1.59 -8.29
CA HIS A 91 1.79 -1.88 -9.64
C HIS A 91 2.47 -0.67 -10.29
N ARG A 92 2.05 0.56 -10.00
CA ARG A 92 2.75 1.75 -10.48
C ARG A 92 4.18 1.80 -9.96
N ILE A 93 4.35 1.52 -8.67
CA ILE A 93 5.67 1.53 -8.01
C ILE A 93 6.54 0.40 -8.57
N GLU A 94 5.99 -0.79 -8.79
CA GLU A 94 6.69 -1.92 -9.44
C GLU A 94 7.02 -1.63 -10.92
N GLY A 95 6.31 -0.67 -11.51
CA GLY A 95 6.45 -0.24 -12.89
C GLY A 95 5.64 -1.07 -13.89
N ASP A 96 4.60 -1.76 -13.43
CA ASP A 96 3.55 -2.33 -14.26
C ASP A 96 2.45 -1.28 -14.52
N TYR A 97 2.76 -0.37 -15.44
CA TYR A 97 1.91 0.77 -15.72
C TYR A 97 0.61 0.40 -16.43
N GLU A 98 0.58 -0.68 -17.21
CA GLU A 98 -0.65 -1.09 -17.89
C GLU A 98 -1.67 -1.66 -16.90
N ASN A 99 -1.22 -2.49 -15.94
CA ASN A 99 -2.10 -2.92 -14.84
C ASN A 99 -2.52 -1.76 -13.95
N THR A 100 -1.60 -0.81 -13.66
CA THR A 100 -1.96 0.43 -12.94
C THR A 100 -3.15 1.14 -13.61
N ARG A 101 -3.08 1.35 -14.94
CA ARG A 101 -4.14 2.03 -15.67
C ARG A 101 -5.45 1.22 -15.67
N ALA A 102 -5.37 -0.11 -15.75
CA ALA A 102 -6.56 -0.96 -15.65
C ALA A 102 -7.25 -0.80 -14.28
N TRP A 103 -6.49 -0.89 -13.18
CA TRP A 103 -7.02 -0.67 -11.83
C TRP A 103 -7.64 0.72 -11.68
N TYR A 104 -6.98 1.77 -12.17
CA TYR A 104 -7.49 3.14 -12.05
C TYR A 104 -8.79 3.33 -12.81
N ARG A 105 -8.95 2.69 -13.98
CA ARG A 105 -10.24 2.69 -14.70
C ARG A 105 -11.34 1.96 -13.93
N ASN A 106 -11.00 0.88 -13.22
CA ASN A 106 -11.97 0.11 -12.44
C ASN A 106 -12.48 0.89 -11.21
N VAL A 107 -11.63 1.71 -10.58
CA VAL A 107 -11.98 2.44 -9.35
C VAL A 107 -12.38 3.90 -9.60
N LYS A 108 -12.36 4.40 -10.84
CA LYS A 108 -12.52 5.82 -11.16
C LYS A 108 -13.81 6.49 -10.62
N GLU A 109 -14.88 5.70 -10.46
CA GLU A 109 -16.18 6.18 -9.98
C GLU A 109 -16.35 6.00 -8.46
N SER A 110 -15.36 5.46 -7.76
CA SER A 110 -15.40 5.23 -6.31
C SER A 110 -15.11 6.51 -5.52
N GLU A 111 -15.63 6.58 -4.29
CA GLU A 111 -15.41 7.72 -3.38
C GLU A 111 -13.91 7.95 -3.13
N VAL A 112 -13.16 6.89 -2.79
CA VAL A 112 -11.72 6.99 -2.51
C VAL A 112 -10.92 7.55 -3.69
N PHE A 113 -11.25 7.15 -4.92
CA PHE A 113 -10.60 7.70 -6.11
C PHE A 113 -10.98 9.16 -6.33
N GLY A 114 -12.26 9.50 -6.13
CA GLY A 114 -12.76 10.88 -6.19
C GLY A 114 -12.09 11.80 -5.16
N LEU A 115 -11.83 11.31 -3.94
CA LEU A 115 -11.10 12.06 -2.92
C LEU A 115 -9.64 12.31 -3.34
N ALA A 116 -8.97 11.31 -3.91
CA ALA A 116 -7.56 11.43 -4.28
C ALA A 116 -7.34 12.29 -5.54
N TRP A 117 -8.24 12.16 -6.52
CA TRP A 117 -8.05 12.70 -7.86
C TRP A 117 -9.11 13.70 -8.30
N GLY A 118 -10.15 13.99 -7.51
CA GLY A 118 -11.09 15.08 -7.73
C GLY A 118 -11.74 15.12 -9.13
N GLN A 119 -12.08 16.33 -9.58
CA GLN A 119 -12.63 16.56 -10.92
C GLN A 119 -11.62 16.19 -12.01
N HIS A 120 -12.12 15.57 -13.08
CA HIS A 120 -11.28 14.98 -14.14
C HIS A 120 -10.23 14.00 -13.60
N GLY A 121 -10.55 13.31 -12.50
CA GLY A 121 -9.56 12.55 -11.75
C GLY A 121 -8.86 11.47 -12.55
N LEU A 122 -9.58 10.79 -13.45
CA LEU A 122 -8.96 9.79 -14.31
C LEU A 122 -7.88 10.39 -15.21
N ASP A 123 -8.13 11.53 -15.84
CA ASP A 123 -7.15 12.16 -16.74
C ASP A 123 -5.90 12.60 -15.96
N ARG A 124 -6.08 13.17 -14.77
CA ARG A 124 -4.97 13.56 -13.89
C ARG A 124 -4.15 12.36 -13.44
N ALA A 125 -4.83 11.30 -13.00
CA ALA A 125 -4.19 10.06 -12.57
C ALA A 125 -3.41 9.40 -13.73
N MET A 126 -3.99 9.35 -14.93
CA MET A 126 -3.31 8.83 -16.13
C MET A 126 -2.10 9.67 -16.52
N GLY A 127 -2.22 11.00 -16.42
CA GLY A 127 -1.11 11.93 -16.61
C GLY A 127 0.02 11.69 -15.61
N PHE A 128 -0.32 11.46 -14.34
CA PHE A 128 0.65 11.13 -13.31
C PHE A 128 1.37 9.80 -13.59
N VAL A 129 0.63 8.72 -13.90
CA VAL A 129 1.22 7.42 -14.26
C VAL A 129 2.17 7.57 -15.45
N ARG A 130 1.80 8.35 -16.46
CA ARG A 130 2.66 8.63 -17.62
C ARG A 130 3.96 9.35 -17.22
N ARG A 131 3.91 10.33 -16.32
CA ARG A 131 5.13 11.02 -15.82
C ARG A 131 6.04 10.07 -15.05
N VAL A 132 5.48 9.21 -14.20
CA VAL A 132 6.25 8.19 -13.47
C VAL A 132 6.88 7.17 -14.42
N GLU A 133 6.15 6.75 -15.46
CA GLU A 133 6.68 5.85 -16.49
C GLU A 133 7.85 6.47 -17.27
N ILE A 134 7.74 7.74 -17.64
CA ILE A 134 8.83 8.49 -18.28
C ILE A 134 10.03 8.54 -17.34
N LEU A 135 9.82 8.90 -16.07
CA LEU A 135 10.87 8.94 -15.05
C LEU A 135 11.61 7.60 -14.92
N ARG A 136 10.90 6.47 -15.00
CA ARG A 136 11.54 5.14 -14.93
C ARG A 136 12.40 4.84 -16.16
N LYS A 137 11.98 5.29 -17.34
CA LYS A 137 12.67 5.07 -18.63
C LYS A 137 13.83 6.04 -18.85
N GLU A 138 13.86 7.17 -18.13
CA GLU A 138 14.92 8.18 -18.21
C GLU A 138 16.29 7.58 -17.83
N THR A 139 17.24 7.61 -18.76
CA THR A 139 18.62 7.14 -18.56
C THR A 139 19.59 8.26 -18.18
N LYS A 140 19.14 9.51 -18.25
CA LYS A 140 19.89 10.71 -17.89
C LYS A 140 19.72 11.05 -16.41
N THR A 141 20.52 12.00 -15.92
CA THR A 141 20.32 12.60 -14.61
C THR A 141 18.90 13.13 -14.50
N LYS A 142 18.14 12.58 -13.56
CA LYS A 142 16.76 12.95 -13.29
C LYS A 142 16.72 14.34 -12.66
N ASP A 143 15.79 15.18 -13.12
CA ASP A 143 15.52 16.46 -12.49
C ASP A 143 15.05 16.21 -11.05
N SER A 144 15.83 16.71 -10.08
CA SER A 144 15.55 16.51 -8.66
C SER A 144 14.24 17.15 -8.22
N GLN A 145 13.84 18.26 -8.87
CA GLN A 145 12.58 18.94 -8.59
C GLN A 145 11.40 18.12 -9.10
N GLU A 146 11.49 17.60 -10.34
CA GLU A 146 10.44 16.74 -10.89
C GLU A 146 10.28 15.44 -10.08
N VAL A 147 11.38 14.80 -9.68
CA VAL A 147 11.34 13.62 -8.82
C VAL A 147 10.61 13.93 -7.52
N LYS A 148 10.96 15.05 -6.87
CA LYS A 148 10.34 15.47 -5.61
C LYS A 148 8.83 15.69 -5.78
N GLU A 149 8.40 16.35 -6.86
CA GLU A 149 6.98 16.56 -7.15
C GLU A 149 6.23 15.24 -7.30
N LEU A 150 6.80 14.27 -8.03
CA LEU A 150 6.17 12.96 -8.21
C LEU A 150 6.09 12.19 -6.89
N GLN A 151 7.12 12.30 -6.03
CA GLN A 151 7.13 11.71 -4.70
C GLN A 151 6.08 12.34 -3.78
N ASP A 152 5.94 13.67 -3.82
CA ASP A 152 4.95 14.40 -3.05
C ASP A 152 3.52 14.04 -3.50
N GLU A 153 3.29 13.92 -4.82
CA GLU A 153 2.03 13.48 -5.43
C GLU A 153 1.68 12.04 -5.03
N SER A 154 2.64 11.11 -5.11
CA SER A 154 2.45 9.71 -4.71
C SER A 154 2.14 9.58 -3.22
N ARG A 155 2.89 10.30 -2.37
CA ARG A 155 2.63 10.33 -0.92
C ARG A 155 1.24 10.84 -0.61
N ARG A 156 0.82 11.94 -1.25
CA ARG A 156 -0.51 12.52 -1.03
C ARG A 156 -1.60 11.54 -1.43
N GLU A 157 -1.48 10.87 -2.59
CA GLU A 157 -2.45 9.87 -3.01
C GLU A 157 -2.59 8.73 -1.99
N ILE A 158 -1.47 8.16 -1.52
CA ILE A 158 -1.50 7.11 -0.49
C ILE A 158 -2.09 7.65 0.82
N GLY A 159 -1.74 8.88 1.20
CA GLY A 159 -2.28 9.57 2.37
C GLY A 159 -3.81 9.69 2.35
N VAL A 160 -4.39 10.03 1.18
CA VAL A 160 -5.85 10.07 1.01
C VAL A 160 -6.48 8.68 1.19
N VAL A 161 -5.85 7.63 0.68
CA VAL A 161 -6.37 6.26 0.89
C VAL A 161 -6.30 5.87 2.37
N ILE A 162 -5.24 6.26 3.09
CA ILE A 162 -5.13 6.08 4.54
C ILE A 162 -6.26 6.81 5.26
N GLU A 163 -6.47 8.10 4.98
CA GLU A 163 -7.53 8.91 5.61
C GLU A 163 -8.93 8.34 5.33
N TYR A 164 -9.17 7.86 4.11
CA TYR A 164 -10.40 7.15 3.77
C TYR A 164 -10.56 5.88 4.61
N CYS A 165 -9.53 5.03 4.70
CA CYS A 165 -9.59 3.80 5.49
C CYS A 165 -9.80 4.08 6.99
N GLU A 166 -9.15 5.12 7.53
CA GLU A 166 -9.33 5.54 8.93
C GLU A 166 -10.79 5.95 9.20
N LYS A 167 -11.39 6.72 8.27
CA LYS A 167 -12.79 7.15 8.38
C LYS A 167 -13.78 5.99 8.28
N GLU A 168 -13.57 5.08 7.33
CA GLU A 168 -14.52 4.00 7.04
C GLU A 168 -14.39 2.80 7.98
N PHE A 169 -13.17 2.47 8.42
CA PHE A 169 -12.89 1.24 9.16
C PHE A 169 -12.30 1.47 10.55
N GLY A 170 -11.86 2.70 10.86
CA GLY A 170 -11.13 2.99 12.09
C GLY A 170 -9.71 2.42 12.09
N THR A 171 -9.07 2.50 13.26
CA THR A 171 -7.69 2.05 13.50
C THR A 171 -7.61 0.98 14.60
N GLU A 172 -8.76 0.44 14.99
CA GLU A 172 -8.85 -0.60 16.00
C GLU A 172 -8.36 -1.94 15.46
N LYS A 173 -7.95 -2.81 16.37
CA LYS A 173 -7.46 -4.15 16.06
C LYS A 173 -8.57 -5.01 15.43
N VAL A 174 -8.27 -5.64 14.30
CA VAL A 174 -9.12 -6.60 13.59
C VAL A 174 -8.54 -8.00 13.78
N GLU A 175 -9.11 -8.76 14.73
CA GLU A 175 -8.63 -10.11 15.04
C GLU A 175 -8.98 -11.13 13.96
N ASP A 176 -10.15 -10.97 13.32
CA ASP A 176 -10.59 -11.79 12.20
C ASP A 176 -10.93 -10.92 10.98
N ALA A 177 -10.10 -11.02 9.95
CA ALA A 177 -10.27 -10.34 8.68
C ALA A 177 -10.90 -11.24 7.59
N SER A 178 -11.32 -12.47 7.94
CA SER A 178 -11.81 -13.46 6.96
C SER A 178 -13.02 -12.95 6.15
N GLY A 179 -13.94 -12.22 6.80
CA GLY A 179 -15.09 -11.59 6.15
C GLY A 179 -14.76 -10.36 5.31
N ILE A 180 -13.51 -9.90 5.32
CA ILE A 180 -13.06 -8.73 4.56
C ILE A 180 -12.62 -9.13 3.14
N TRP A 181 -12.10 -10.34 2.97
CA TRP A 181 -11.59 -10.82 1.70
C TRP A 181 -12.70 -10.90 0.64
N VAL A 182 -12.45 -10.27 -0.51
CA VAL A 182 -13.35 -10.28 -1.67
C VAL A 182 -12.50 -10.40 -2.93
N GLN A 183 -12.55 -11.56 -3.58
CA GLN A 183 -11.89 -11.79 -4.87
C GLN A 183 -12.96 -12.02 -5.94
N ASP A 184 -12.72 -11.56 -7.17
CA ASP A 184 -13.53 -12.03 -8.30
C ASP A 184 -13.17 -13.47 -8.69
N GLU A 185 -14.10 -14.17 -9.32
CA GLU A 185 -13.94 -15.59 -9.70
C GLU A 185 -12.77 -15.83 -10.67
N LYS A 186 -12.40 -14.82 -11.48
CA LYS A 186 -11.30 -14.93 -12.45
C LYS A 186 -9.93 -14.85 -11.78
N SER A 187 -9.81 -13.99 -10.78
CA SER A 187 -8.60 -13.78 -9.99
C SER A 187 -8.33 -14.96 -9.04
N ALA A 188 -9.38 -15.61 -8.53
CA ALA A 188 -9.28 -16.82 -7.73
C ALA A 188 -8.59 -17.97 -8.51
N ALA A 189 -8.86 -18.08 -9.82
CA ALA A 189 -8.25 -19.11 -10.68
C ALA A 189 -6.79 -18.80 -11.09
N GLN A 190 -6.38 -17.52 -11.14
CA GLN A 190 -5.00 -17.14 -11.47
C GLN A 190 -4.09 -17.09 -10.24
N GLY A 191 -4.65 -16.89 -9.04
CA GLY A 191 -3.90 -16.84 -7.78
C GLY A 191 -3.28 -18.18 -7.36
N SER A 192 -3.76 -19.31 -7.89
CA SER A 192 -3.26 -20.66 -7.58
C SER A 192 -1.93 -20.99 -8.28
N ASP A 193 -1.66 -20.41 -9.45
CA ASP A 193 -0.48 -20.75 -10.25
C ASP A 193 0.81 -20.02 -9.82
N MET A 194 0.69 -19.01 -8.94
CA MET A 194 1.82 -18.25 -8.37
C MET A 194 2.09 -18.57 -6.89
N VAL A 195 1.83 -19.82 -6.45
CA VAL A 195 2.15 -20.29 -5.10
C VAL A 195 3.50 -21.03 -5.12
N ILE A 196 4.61 -20.31 -5.04
CA ILE A 196 5.80 -20.84 -4.37
C ILE A 196 5.73 -20.32 -2.93
N GLY A 197 5.20 -21.15 -2.04
CA GLY A 197 5.23 -20.91 -0.60
C GLY A 197 3.86 -20.83 0.08
N GLY A 198 3.19 -21.97 0.19
CA GLY A 198 2.36 -22.35 1.33
C GLY A 198 1.09 -21.56 1.62
N GLU A 199 -0.05 -22.24 1.51
CA GLU A 199 -1.29 -21.87 2.19
C GLU A 199 -1.10 -21.96 3.71
N GLY A 200 -0.56 -20.91 4.30
CA GLY A 200 -0.43 -20.75 5.75
C GLY A 200 -1.48 -19.79 6.26
N TRP A 201 -2.45 -20.29 7.02
CA TRP A 201 -3.15 -19.50 8.03
C TRP A 201 -2.10 -18.73 8.85
N ARG A 202 -2.40 -17.48 9.26
CA ARG A 202 -1.50 -16.65 10.08
C ARG A 202 -0.87 -17.52 11.19
N GLN A 203 0.41 -17.84 11.04
CA GLN A 203 1.23 -18.40 12.10
C GLN A 203 2.38 -17.43 12.32
N PHE A 204 2.52 -17.02 13.58
CA PHE A 204 3.54 -16.09 14.08
C PHE A 204 4.95 -16.67 13.97
#